data_AF-A0A9W6GMU8-F1
#
_entry.id   AF-A0A9W6GMU8-F1
#
_cell.length_a   1.000
_cell.length_b   1.000
_cell.length_c   1.000
_cell.angle_alpha   90.00
_cell.angle_beta   90.00
_cell.angle_gamma   90.00
#
_symmetry.space_group_name_H-M   'P 1'
#
loop_
_entity.id
_entity.type
_entity.pdbx_description
1 polymer ?
#
loop_
_entity_poly.entity_id
_entity_poly.type
_entity_poly.pdbx_seq_one_letter_code
_entity_poly.pdbx_strand_id
1 'polypeptide(L)'
;MINKESIMDTVLPQKEKYYKTDDIIFLAKFNEMLLTADTEEVFDKLCLLISKYIKVDELQIYHFNLRNKTFRLKIYLGREENLERDFYLERKPLLAHALFHSQAVRPPGDNSTLYMFIKVNNVPIGFIQLKVDKTPGVTWDTVRLLESLVNFAGKTLEQNHPVAHLHSTCPGCRILDRASFEKKVNIERRRGKIFGMKHTILRYHLEHKEFEFFRDVIASCVRETDYISYDYHERLLLLLFPCSSPENIENIERRVTGHFKAFKIQYR
;
A
#
# COMPACT_ATOMS: atom_id res chain seq x y z
N MET A 1 -29.98 22.49 17.57
CA MET A 1 -30.75 21.61 16.67
C MET A 1 -29.94 21.49 15.38
N ILE A 2 -29.32 20.34 15.14
CA ILE A 2 -28.47 20.12 13.96
C ILE A 2 -29.32 19.36 12.94
N ASN A 3 -29.41 19.92 11.74
CA ASN A 3 -30.19 19.39 10.63
C ASN A 3 -29.64 18.02 10.22
N LYS A 4 -30.44 16.97 10.44
CA LYS A 4 -30.23 15.61 9.93
C LYS A 4 -30.96 15.49 8.60
N GLU A 5 -30.38 15.98 7.52
CA GLU A 5 -30.87 15.64 6.18
C GLU A 5 -29.71 15.32 5.23
N SER A 6 -29.84 14.12 4.64
CA SER A 6 -29.35 13.73 3.32
C SER A 6 -27.85 13.46 3.14
N ILE A 7 -27.37 12.36 3.73
CA ILE A 7 -26.45 11.47 3.03
C ILE A 7 -27.32 10.35 2.45
N MET A 8 -27.91 10.57 1.28
CA MET A 8 -28.54 9.47 0.53
C MET A 8 -27.41 8.66 -0.11
N ASP A 9 -27.14 7.50 0.49
CA ASP A 9 -26.35 6.46 -0.14
C ASP A 9 -27.05 5.98 -1.40
N THR A 10 -26.44 6.21 -2.57
CA THR A 10 -26.82 5.53 -3.80
C THR A 10 -26.31 4.09 -3.73
N VAL A 11 -26.99 3.25 -2.94
CA VAL A 11 -26.72 1.82 -2.87
C VAL A 11 -27.04 1.19 -4.24
N LEU A 12 -26.04 0.56 -4.84
CA LEU A 12 -26.12 0.06 -6.21
C LEU A 12 -26.99 -1.22 -6.31
N PRO A 13 -27.95 -1.29 -7.24
CA PRO A 13 -28.77 -2.50 -7.43
C PRO A 13 -27.98 -3.64 -8.08
N GLN A 14 -28.07 -4.84 -7.51
CA GLN A 14 -27.54 -6.07 -8.11
C GLN A 14 -28.46 -6.54 -9.25
N LYS A 15 -27.89 -6.68 -10.45
CA LYS A 15 -28.50 -7.40 -11.58
C LYS A 15 -27.53 -8.49 -12.01
N GLU A 16 -27.99 -9.74 -12.07
CA GLU A 16 -27.27 -10.88 -12.64
C GLU A 16 -26.96 -10.61 -14.11
N LYS A 17 -25.70 -10.77 -14.54
CA LYS A 17 -25.33 -10.74 -15.97
C LYS A 17 -24.02 -11.48 -16.25
N TYR A 18 -23.98 -12.04 -17.46
CA TYR A 18 -22.96 -12.90 -18.04
C TYR A 18 -21.67 -12.14 -18.42
N TYR A 19 -20.52 -12.72 -18.08
CA TYR A 19 -19.18 -12.24 -18.45
C TYR A 19 -18.85 -12.60 -19.91
N LYS A 20 -18.15 -11.74 -20.65
CA LYS A 20 -17.66 -12.11 -22.00
C LYS A 20 -16.54 -13.15 -21.89
N THR A 21 -16.36 -13.99 -22.90
CA THR A 21 -15.31 -15.03 -22.93
C THR A 21 -13.91 -14.49 -22.64
N ASP A 22 -13.60 -13.27 -23.13
CA ASP A 22 -12.33 -12.60 -22.88
C ASP A 22 -12.17 -12.19 -21.41
N ASP A 23 -13.25 -11.81 -20.73
CA ASP A 23 -13.24 -11.50 -19.28
C ASP A 23 -12.99 -12.77 -18.46
N ILE A 24 -13.51 -13.92 -18.89
CA ILE A 24 -13.32 -15.21 -18.21
C ILE A 24 -11.87 -15.69 -18.36
N ILE A 25 -11.33 -15.65 -19.58
CA ILE A 25 -9.91 -16.01 -19.84
C ILE A 25 -8.98 -15.08 -19.06
N PHE A 26 -9.35 -13.79 -18.98
CA PHE A 26 -8.63 -12.79 -18.19
C PHE A 26 -8.64 -13.12 -16.70
N LEU A 27 -9.82 -13.38 -16.10
CA LEU A 27 -9.94 -13.75 -14.70
C LEU A 27 -9.20 -15.07 -14.39
N ALA A 28 -9.18 -16.02 -15.33
CA ALA A 28 -8.42 -17.26 -15.19
C ALA A 28 -6.90 -17.03 -15.17
N LYS A 29 -6.37 -16.20 -16.09
CA LYS A 29 -4.95 -15.81 -16.09
C LYS A 29 -4.58 -15.00 -14.85
N PHE A 30 -5.48 -14.14 -14.38
CA PHE A 30 -5.30 -13.38 -13.15
C PHE A 30 -5.19 -14.28 -11.93
N ASN A 31 -6.06 -15.29 -11.84
CA ASN A 31 -6.05 -16.29 -10.79
C ASN A 31 -4.70 -17.02 -10.74
N GLU A 32 -4.23 -17.52 -11.88
CA GLU A 32 -2.93 -18.19 -12.00
C GLU A 32 -1.75 -17.29 -11.60
N MET A 33 -1.77 -16.02 -12.03
CA MET A 33 -0.72 -15.06 -11.69
C MET A 33 -0.69 -14.70 -10.20
N LEU A 34 -1.82 -14.69 -9.51
CA LEU A 34 -1.90 -14.31 -8.11
C LEU A 34 -1.68 -15.47 -7.14
N LEU A 35 -2.06 -16.70 -7.50
CA LEU A 35 -1.92 -17.88 -6.63
C LEU A 35 -0.48 -18.17 -6.17
N THR A 36 0.52 -17.65 -6.89
CA THR A 36 1.95 -17.82 -6.58
C THR A 36 2.62 -16.57 -6.03
N ALA A 37 1.87 -15.48 -5.90
CA ALA A 37 2.39 -14.15 -5.60
C ALA A 37 2.56 -13.93 -4.09
N ASP A 38 3.69 -13.36 -3.67
CA ASP A 38 3.78 -12.80 -2.32
C ASP A 38 2.88 -11.55 -2.20
N THR A 39 2.62 -11.09 -0.98
CA THR A 39 1.73 -9.96 -0.71
C THR A 39 2.08 -8.68 -1.49
N GLU A 40 3.37 -8.39 -1.65
CA GLU A 40 3.80 -7.20 -2.39
C GLU A 40 3.62 -7.40 -3.91
N GLU A 41 3.83 -8.62 -4.40
CA GLU A 41 3.54 -8.99 -5.79
C GLU A 41 2.05 -8.93 -6.13
N VAL A 42 1.16 -9.26 -5.20
CA VAL A 42 -0.28 -9.15 -5.42
C VAL A 42 -0.65 -7.69 -5.71
N PHE A 43 -0.13 -6.73 -4.93
CA PHE A 43 -0.38 -5.31 -5.17
C PHE A 43 0.20 -4.85 -6.51
N ASP A 44 1.43 -5.26 -6.85
CA ASP A 44 2.07 -4.91 -8.13
C ASP A 44 1.26 -5.43 -9.32
N LYS A 45 0.84 -6.70 -9.27
CA LYS A 45 0.03 -7.34 -10.31
C LYS A 45 -1.34 -6.66 -10.42
N LEU A 46 -1.98 -6.34 -9.30
CA LEU A 46 -3.24 -5.63 -9.28
C LEU A 46 -3.13 -4.25 -9.94
N CYS A 47 -2.10 -3.47 -9.60
CA CYS A 47 -1.83 -2.18 -10.24
C CYS A 47 -1.65 -2.32 -11.76
N LEU A 48 -0.78 -3.24 -12.19
CA LEU A 48 -0.50 -3.49 -13.61
C LEU A 48 -1.76 -3.85 -14.39
N LEU A 49 -2.60 -4.71 -13.82
CA LEU A 49 -3.81 -5.14 -14.49
C LEU A 49 -4.81 -4.01 -14.60
N ILE A 50 -5.08 -3.28 -13.50
CA ILE A 50 -5.98 -2.14 -13.58
C ILE A 50 -5.49 -1.13 -14.64
N SER A 51 -4.19 -0.81 -14.67
CA SER A 51 -3.63 0.12 -15.67
C SER A 51 -3.69 -0.39 -17.11
N LYS A 52 -3.70 -1.71 -17.33
CA LYS A 52 -3.76 -2.31 -18.66
C LYS A 52 -5.17 -2.27 -19.24
N TYR A 53 -6.19 -2.46 -18.39
CA TYR A 53 -7.59 -2.58 -18.81
C TYR A 53 -8.35 -1.26 -18.72
N ILE A 54 -7.88 -0.33 -17.89
CA ILE A 54 -8.47 0.98 -17.75
C ILE A 54 -7.41 2.02 -18.00
N LYS A 55 -7.72 2.92 -18.92
CA LYS A 55 -6.94 4.14 -19.10
C LYS A 55 -7.16 5.05 -17.89
N VAL A 56 -6.29 4.89 -16.90
CA VAL A 56 -6.25 5.72 -15.69
C VAL A 56 -5.17 6.78 -15.85
N ASP A 57 -5.45 8.00 -15.39
CA ASP A 57 -4.44 9.06 -15.31
C ASP A 57 -3.55 8.85 -14.09
N GLU A 58 -4.18 8.43 -12.99
CA GLU A 58 -3.50 8.15 -11.73
C GLU A 58 -4.12 6.89 -11.09
N LEU A 59 -3.26 6.04 -10.54
CA LEU A 59 -3.65 4.89 -9.73
C LEU A 59 -2.78 4.88 -8.48
N GLN A 60 -3.41 4.80 -7.31
CA GLN A 60 -2.73 4.75 -6.03
C GLN A 60 -3.29 3.58 -5.23
N ILE A 61 -2.42 2.77 -4.64
CA ILE A 61 -2.79 1.72 -3.70
C ILE A 61 -2.30 2.13 -2.32
N TYR A 62 -3.20 2.16 -1.35
CA TYR A 62 -2.94 2.48 0.04
C TYR A 62 -3.14 1.25 0.92
N HIS A 63 -2.21 1.02 1.85
CA HIS A 63 -2.36 0.07 2.95
C HIS A 63 -2.98 0.77 4.15
N PHE A 64 -3.89 0.10 4.84
CA PHE A 64 -4.52 0.58 6.06
C PHE A 64 -3.89 -0.05 7.29
N ASN A 65 -3.31 0.78 8.14
CA ASN A 65 -2.85 0.37 9.45
C ASN A 65 -3.99 0.50 10.46
N LEU A 66 -4.56 -0.64 10.87
CA LEU A 66 -5.68 -0.69 11.81
C LEU A 66 -5.34 -0.11 13.19
N ARG A 67 -4.10 -0.31 13.67
CA ARG A 67 -3.65 0.13 15.00
C ARG A 67 -3.64 1.66 15.12
N ASN A 68 -3.10 2.32 14.10
CA ASN A 68 -2.91 3.77 14.10
C ASN A 68 -4.02 4.51 13.35
N LYS A 69 -4.93 3.78 12.69
CA LYS A 69 -5.96 4.31 11.80
C LYS A 69 -5.37 5.22 10.70
N THR A 70 -4.24 4.83 10.15
CA THR A 70 -3.53 5.58 9.10
C THR A 70 -3.53 4.82 7.79
N PHE A 71 -3.72 5.53 6.68
CA PHE A 71 -3.42 5.02 5.36
C PHE A 71 -2.02 5.41 4.94
N ARG A 72 -1.34 4.49 4.27
CA ARG A 72 -0.03 4.73 3.69
C ARG A 72 0.03 4.24 2.26
N LEU A 73 0.57 5.08 1.41
CA LEU A 73 0.78 4.76 0.01
C LEU A 73 1.78 3.60 -0.15
N LYS A 74 1.36 2.57 -0.89
CA LYS A 74 2.15 1.39 -1.24
C LYS A 74 2.62 1.41 -2.69
N ILE A 75 1.75 1.83 -3.61
CA ILE A 75 2.03 1.90 -5.05
C ILE A 75 1.40 3.16 -5.60
N TYR A 76 2.09 3.86 -6.49
CA TYR A 76 1.48 4.89 -7.33
C TYR A 76 1.92 4.71 -8.77
N LEU A 77 1.01 5.07 -9.68
CA LEU A 77 1.23 5.21 -11.11
C LEU A 77 0.59 6.53 -11.53
N GLY A 78 1.30 7.34 -12.33
CA GLY A 78 0.83 8.65 -12.79
C GLY A 78 1.67 9.80 -12.23
N ARG A 79 1.03 10.93 -11.96
CA ARG A 79 1.72 12.16 -11.52
C ARG A 79 2.13 12.09 -10.04
N GLU A 80 3.37 12.46 -9.73
CA GLU A 80 3.87 12.54 -8.35
C GLU A 80 3.43 13.84 -7.65
N GLU A 81 3.06 14.86 -8.42
CA GLU A 81 2.62 16.16 -7.91
C GLU A 81 1.38 16.01 -7.01
N ASN A 82 1.50 16.41 -5.74
CA ASN A 82 0.46 16.34 -4.70
C ASN A 82 0.11 14.93 -4.18
N LEU A 83 1.03 13.98 -4.31
CA LEU A 83 0.85 12.64 -3.77
C LEU A 83 0.81 12.64 -2.23
N GLU A 84 -0.37 12.41 -1.65
CA GLU A 84 -0.55 12.26 -0.21
C GLU A 84 -0.03 10.89 0.24
N ARG A 85 1.22 10.83 0.72
CA ARG A 85 1.91 9.57 1.05
C ARG A 85 1.36 8.89 2.30
N ASP A 86 0.88 9.66 3.25
CA ASP A 86 0.34 9.22 4.53
C ASP A 86 -0.79 10.13 4.97
N PHE A 87 -1.87 9.56 5.50
CA PHE A 87 -2.92 10.34 6.13
C PHE A 87 -3.71 9.54 7.17
N TYR A 88 -4.30 10.24 8.12
CA TYR A 88 -5.17 9.64 9.14
C TYR A 88 -6.59 9.47 8.59
N LEU A 89 -7.24 8.35 8.92
CA LEU A 89 -8.61 8.01 8.53
C LEU A 89 -9.61 9.14 8.86
N GLU A 90 -9.43 9.77 10.03
CA GLU A 90 -10.26 10.87 10.53
C GLU A 90 -10.25 12.11 9.63
N ARG A 91 -9.21 12.31 8.82
CA ARG A 91 -9.13 13.42 7.85
C ARG A 91 -9.91 13.16 6.57
N LYS A 92 -10.42 11.94 6.37
CA LYS A 92 -11.15 11.53 5.15
C LYS A 92 -12.47 10.84 5.53
N PRO A 93 -13.51 11.58 5.96
CA PRO A 93 -14.77 11.00 6.43
C PRO A 93 -15.46 10.09 5.40
N LEU A 94 -15.35 10.41 4.11
CA LEU A 94 -15.87 9.57 3.03
C LEU A 94 -15.22 8.19 2.99
N LEU A 95 -13.87 8.13 3.10
CA LEU A 95 -13.15 6.87 3.14
C LEU A 95 -13.45 6.11 4.44
N ALA A 96 -13.61 6.81 5.56
CA ALA A 96 -14.03 6.21 6.81
C ALA A 96 -15.41 5.53 6.67
N HIS A 97 -16.39 6.22 6.09
CA HIS A 97 -17.71 5.64 5.82
C HIS A 97 -17.62 4.44 4.88
N ALA A 98 -16.94 4.60 3.74
CA ALA A 98 -16.83 3.61 2.69
C ALA A 98 -16.08 2.34 3.12
N LEU A 99 -15.10 2.47 4.01
CA LEU A 99 -14.33 1.37 4.57
C LEU A 99 -15.23 0.38 5.34
N PHE A 100 -16.30 0.85 5.97
CA PHE A 100 -17.28 0.00 6.67
C PHE A 100 -18.43 -0.49 5.77
N HIS A 101 -18.74 0.21 4.68
CA HIS A 101 -19.85 -0.12 3.79
C HIS A 101 -19.45 -0.89 2.53
N SER A 102 -18.15 -1.14 2.34
CA SER A 102 -17.66 -2.23 1.51
C SER A 102 -17.89 -2.10 -0.01
N GLN A 103 -18.28 -0.94 -0.50
CA GLN A 103 -18.58 -0.66 -1.91
C GLN A 103 -17.53 0.25 -2.55
N ALA A 104 -17.39 0.20 -3.87
CA ALA A 104 -16.68 1.25 -4.57
C ALA A 104 -17.37 2.60 -4.36
N VAL A 105 -16.60 3.66 -4.11
CA VAL A 105 -17.14 4.98 -3.77
C VAL A 105 -16.58 6.05 -4.69
N ARG A 106 -17.45 6.94 -5.15
CA ARG A 106 -17.07 8.18 -5.83
C ARG A 106 -17.27 9.36 -4.87
N PRO A 107 -16.31 10.29 -4.74
CA PRO A 107 -16.54 11.49 -3.96
C PRO A 107 -17.73 12.29 -4.50
N PRO A 108 -18.58 12.88 -3.63
CA PRO A 108 -19.65 13.75 -4.07
C PRO A 108 -19.11 14.90 -4.93
N GLY A 109 -19.68 15.07 -6.12
CA GLY A 109 -19.24 16.11 -7.08
C GLY A 109 -17.97 15.76 -7.87
N ASP A 110 -17.35 14.59 -7.65
CA ASP A 110 -16.19 14.11 -8.40
C ASP A 110 -16.54 12.82 -9.16
N ASN A 111 -16.71 12.96 -10.47
CA ASN A 111 -16.98 11.84 -11.37
C ASN A 111 -15.71 11.19 -11.93
N SER A 112 -14.53 11.76 -11.64
CA SER A 112 -13.23 11.29 -12.11
C SER A 112 -12.51 10.39 -11.10
N THR A 113 -12.88 10.44 -9.82
CA THR A 113 -12.23 9.64 -8.78
C THR A 113 -13.08 8.44 -8.37
N LEU A 114 -12.46 7.27 -8.27
CA LEU A 114 -13.06 6.04 -7.77
C LEU A 114 -12.19 5.43 -6.67
N TYR A 115 -12.81 5.09 -5.54
CA TYR A 115 -12.19 4.34 -4.46
C TYR A 115 -12.70 2.91 -4.42
N MET A 116 -11.81 1.94 -4.25
CA MET A 116 -12.16 0.52 -4.13
C MET A 116 -11.37 -0.13 -3.00
N PHE A 117 -12.01 -0.92 -2.14
CA PHE A 117 -11.39 -1.44 -0.93
C PHE A 117 -10.85 -2.85 -1.11
N ILE A 118 -9.60 -3.07 -0.71
CA ILE A 118 -8.96 -4.38 -0.67
C ILE A 118 -9.25 -5.00 0.69
N LYS A 119 -9.81 -6.21 0.70
CA LYS A 119 -10.25 -6.88 1.94
C LYS A 119 -9.61 -8.25 2.09
N VAL A 120 -9.34 -8.61 3.33
CA VAL A 120 -8.88 -9.94 3.75
C VAL A 120 -9.75 -10.37 4.92
N ASN A 121 -10.48 -11.48 4.79
CA ASN A 121 -11.48 -11.99 5.71
C ASN A 121 -12.54 -10.94 6.05
N ASN A 122 -13.04 -10.24 5.03
CA ASN A 122 -13.94 -9.08 5.15
C ASN A 122 -13.38 -7.87 5.93
N VAL A 123 -12.11 -7.91 6.34
CA VAL A 123 -11.44 -6.78 6.99
C VAL A 123 -10.74 -5.94 5.91
N PRO A 124 -11.03 -4.64 5.80
CA PRO A 124 -10.33 -3.75 4.87
C PRO A 124 -8.87 -3.59 5.31
N ILE A 125 -7.95 -3.97 4.42
CA ILE A 125 -6.50 -3.84 4.63
C ILE A 125 -5.90 -2.69 3.80
N GLY A 126 -6.71 -2.05 2.97
CA GLY A 126 -6.28 -1.01 2.07
C GLY A 126 -7.36 -0.58 1.08
N PHE A 127 -7.02 0.37 0.22
CA PHE A 127 -7.87 0.78 -0.89
C PHE A 127 -7.05 1.18 -2.11
N ILE A 128 -7.72 1.22 -3.25
CA ILE A 128 -7.23 1.71 -4.52
C ILE A 128 -7.97 3.00 -4.84
N GLN A 129 -7.24 4.07 -5.11
CA GLN A 129 -7.75 5.29 -5.71
C GLN A 129 -7.42 5.27 -7.20
N LEU A 130 -8.43 5.41 -8.03
CA LEU A 130 -8.29 5.61 -9.46
C LEU A 130 -8.76 7.00 -9.82
N LYS A 131 -7.95 7.70 -10.61
CA LYS A 131 -8.35 8.91 -11.29
C LYS A 131 -8.45 8.59 -12.77
N VAL A 132 -9.64 8.75 -13.32
CA VAL A 132 -9.95 8.50 -14.72
C VAL A 132 -10.32 9.80 -15.41
N ASP A 133 -9.82 9.94 -16.63
CA ASP A 133 -10.13 11.09 -17.48
C ASP A 133 -11.64 11.14 -17.76
N LYS A 134 -12.19 12.35 -17.92
CA LYS A 134 -13.64 12.64 -18.01
C LYS A 134 -14.30 12.11 -19.29
N THR A 135 -13.59 11.35 -20.11
CA THR A 135 -14.11 10.65 -21.29
C THR A 135 -14.90 9.40 -20.88
N PRO A 136 -15.77 8.82 -21.73
CA PRO A 136 -16.84 7.89 -21.28
C PRO A 136 -16.35 6.48 -20.85
N GLY A 137 -15.11 6.33 -20.37
CA GLY A 137 -14.40 5.07 -20.22
C GLY A 137 -14.72 4.24 -18.98
N VAL A 138 -15.35 4.80 -17.93
CA VAL A 138 -15.71 4.03 -16.72
C VAL A 138 -17.22 3.87 -16.64
N THR A 139 -17.71 2.84 -17.31
CA THR A 139 -19.09 2.37 -17.22
C THR A 139 -19.30 1.59 -15.91
N TRP A 140 -20.57 1.29 -15.59
CA TRP A 140 -20.91 0.41 -14.49
C TRP A 140 -20.29 -0.98 -14.61
N ASP A 141 -20.17 -1.49 -15.84
CA ASP A 141 -19.56 -2.78 -16.10
C ASP A 141 -18.05 -2.75 -15.78
N THR A 142 -17.37 -1.64 -16.12
CA THR A 142 -15.96 -1.41 -15.75
C THR A 142 -15.76 -1.41 -14.23
N VAL A 143 -16.64 -0.72 -13.48
CA VAL A 143 -16.56 -0.69 -12.01
C VAL A 143 -16.74 -2.08 -11.42
N ARG A 144 -17.72 -2.86 -11.89
CA ARG A 144 -17.98 -4.23 -11.40
C ARG A 144 -16.84 -5.18 -11.69
N LEU A 145 -16.22 -5.06 -12.88
CA LEU A 145 -15.04 -5.84 -13.23
C LEU A 145 -13.89 -5.52 -12.27
N LEU A 146 -13.65 -4.24 -12.00
CA LEU A 146 -12.61 -3.84 -11.05
C LEU A 146 -12.88 -4.33 -9.63
N GLU A 147 -14.11 -4.19 -9.14
CA GLU A 147 -14.50 -4.72 -7.82
C GLU A 147 -14.24 -6.23 -7.76
N SER A 148 -14.53 -6.97 -8.84
CA SER A 148 -14.23 -8.39 -8.93
C SER A 148 -12.72 -8.67 -8.82
N LEU A 149 -11.89 -7.87 -9.50
CA LEU A 149 -10.43 -7.98 -9.43
C LEU A 149 -9.88 -7.68 -8.05
N VAL A 150 -10.37 -6.61 -7.42
CA VAL A 150 -9.96 -6.18 -6.08
C VAL A 150 -10.37 -7.21 -5.03
N ASN A 151 -11.58 -7.74 -5.12
CA ASN A 151 -12.07 -8.79 -4.23
C ASN A 151 -11.25 -10.08 -4.40
N PHE A 152 -10.90 -10.43 -5.63
CA PHE A 152 -10.10 -11.61 -5.89
C PHE A 152 -8.66 -11.45 -5.36
N ALA A 153 -8.03 -10.29 -5.57
CA ALA A 153 -6.73 -9.98 -4.95
C ALA A 153 -6.79 -10.11 -3.41
N GLY A 154 -7.88 -9.63 -2.81
CA GLY A 154 -8.18 -9.83 -1.40
C GLY A 154 -8.19 -11.31 -0.97
N LYS A 155 -8.92 -12.16 -1.70
CA LYS A 155 -8.96 -13.61 -1.46
C LYS A 155 -7.60 -14.28 -1.62
N THR A 156 -6.80 -13.87 -2.59
CA THR A 156 -5.43 -14.40 -2.73
C THR A 156 -4.57 -14.01 -1.53
N LEU A 157 -4.70 -12.77 -1.05
CA LEU A 157 -4.01 -12.33 0.17
C LEU A 157 -4.45 -13.13 1.40
N GLU A 158 -5.73 -13.52 1.51
CA GLU A 158 -6.23 -14.44 2.56
C GLU A 158 -5.55 -15.81 2.50
N GLN A 159 -5.40 -16.38 1.31
CA GLN A 159 -4.81 -17.71 1.12
C GLN A 159 -3.30 -17.72 1.40
N ASN A 160 -2.60 -16.64 1.02
CA ASN A 160 -1.16 -16.49 1.22
C ASN A 160 -0.79 -15.99 2.63
N HIS A 161 -1.78 -15.52 3.40
CA HIS A 161 -1.63 -15.16 4.81
C HIS A 161 -2.86 -15.62 5.62
N PRO A 162 -2.85 -16.83 6.21
CA PRO A 162 -3.75 -17.09 7.33
C PRO A 162 -3.47 -16.01 8.38
N VAL A 163 -4.52 -15.37 8.90
CA VAL A 163 -4.47 -14.20 9.80
C VAL A 163 -3.74 -14.48 11.14
N ALA A 164 -3.20 -15.67 11.33
CA ALA A 164 -2.28 -16.02 12.41
C ALA A 164 -0.83 -15.94 11.90
N HIS A 165 0.03 -15.24 12.65
CA HIS A 165 1.48 -15.12 12.47
C HIS A 165 2.00 -13.92 11.65
N LEU A 166 1.54 -12.73 12.03
CA LEU A 166 2.48 -11.61 12.21
C LEU A 166 3.34 -11.89 13.46
N HIS A 167 4.22 -12.91 13.40
CA HIS A 167 5.26 -13.08 14.41
C HIS A 167 6.30 -11.97 14.24
N SER A 168 5.95 -10.79 14.72
CA SER A 168 6.89 -9.71 14.96
C SER A 168 7.38 -9.82 16.40
N THR A 169 8.68 -9.99 16.59
CA THR A 169 9.33 -9.83 17.91
C THR A 169 9.17 -8.41 18.47
N CYS A 170 8.79 -7.43 17.62
CA CYS A 170 8.35 -6.10 18.03
C CYS A 170 7.20 -5.60 17.10
N PRO A 171 6.00 -5.27 17.62
CA PRO A 171 4.87 -4.83 16.79
C PRO A 171 5.20 -3.59 15.96
N GLY A 172 5.26 -3.74 14.63
CA GLY A 172 5.51 -2.63 13.69
C GLY A 172 6.93 -2.59 13.08
N CYS A 173 7.84 -3.46 13.53
CA CYS A 173 9.18 -3.61 12.95
C CYS A 173 9.48 -5.06 12.64
N ARG A 174 9.49 -5.39 11.35
CA ARG A 174 10.01 -6.67 10.87
C ARG A 174 11.49 -6.46 10.58
N ILE A 175 12.36 -6.70 11.57
CA ILE A 175 13.81 -6.81 11.31
C ILE A 175 14.00 -8.08 10.50
N LEU A 176 14.41 -7.91 9.25
CA LEU A 176 14.64 -8.95 8.28
C LEU A 176 16.10 -9.42 8.34
N ASP A 177 16.33 -10.66 7.94
CA ASP A 177 17.66 -11.07 7.51
C ASP A 177 18.04 -10.35 6.20
N ARG A 178 19.34 -10.36 5.87
CA ARG A 178 19.90 -9.67 4.71
C ARG A 178 19.30 -10.14 3.38
N ALA A 179 19.03 -11.44 3.22
CA ALA A 179 18.49 -11.98 1.97
C ALA A 179 17.02 -11.55 1.78
N SER A 180 16.23 -11.61 2.86
CA SER A 180 14.86 -11.13 2.89
C SER A 180 14.76 -9.63 2.63
N PHE A 181 15.68 -8.83 3.18
CA PHE A 181 15.78 -7.40 2.90
C PHE A 181 16.12 -7.12 1.44
N GLU A 182 17.10 -7.84 0.86
CA GLU A 182 17.46 -7.68 -0.55
C GLU A 182 16.29 -8.04 -1.49
N LYS A 183 15.46 -9.03 -1.12
CA LYS A 183 14.21 -9.31 -1.84
C LYS A 183 13.29 -8.09 -1.85
N LYS A 184 13.13 -7.38 -0.71
CA LYS A 184 12.34 -6.15 -0.63
C LYS A 184 12.95 -5.01 -1.44
N VAL A 185 14.27 -4.85 -1.41
CA VAL A 185 14.96 -3.88 -2.28
C VAL A 185 14.71 -4.18 -3.76
N ASN A 186 14.76 -5.44 -4.17
CA ASN A 186 14.51 -5.83 -5.56
C ASN A 186 13.08 -5.58 -6.00
N ILE A 187 12.09 -5.74 -5.11
CA ILE A 187 10.71 -5.33 -5.36
C ILE A 187 10.64 -3.82 -5.62
N GLU A 188 11.25 -2.98 -4.78
CA GLU A 188 11.24 -1.53 -4.97
C GLU A 188 12.01 -1.09 -6.23
N ARG A 189 13.10 -1.76 -6.58
CA ARG A 189 13.80 -1.56 -7.87
C ARG A 189 12.89 -1.92 -9.05
N ARG A 190 12.13 -3.01 -8.96
CA ARG A 190 11.15 -3.41 -9.98
C ARG A 190 10.05 -2.35 -10.11
N ARG A 191 9.50 -1.86 -9.00
CA ARG A 191 8.52 -0.76 -8.97
C ARG A 191 9.07 0.51 -9.59
N GLY A 192 10.34 0.85 -9.35
CA GLY A 192 11.01 1.97 -10.03
C GLY A 192 11.05 1.82 -11.54
N LYS A 193 11.30 0.61 -12.05
CA LYS A 193 11.31 0.34 -13.51
C LYS A 193 9.91 0.38 -14.13
N ILE A 194 8.91 -0.16 -13.44
CA ILE A 194 7.57 -0.35 -13.99
C ILE A 194 6.71 0.91 -13.80
N PHE A 195 6.77 1.52 -12.62
CA PHE A 195 5.86 2.59 -12.19
C PHE A 195 6.57 3.94 -12.01
N GLY A 196 7.90 4.01 -12.17
CA GLY A 196 8.68 5.23 -11.91
C GLY A 196 8.82 5.57 -10.43
N MET A 197 8.49 4.63 -9.53
CA MET A 197 8.52 4.84 -8.09
C MET A 197 9.96 4.93 -7.55
N LYS A 198 10.20 5.96 -6.73
CA LYS A 198 11.47 6.12 -6.01
C LYS A 198 11.44 5.40 -4.65
N HIS A 199 12.61 4.96 -4.20
CA HIS A 199 12.83 4.44 -2.85
C HIS A 199 14.15 4.96 -2.30
N THR A 200 14.31 4.95 -0.98
CA THR A 200 15.53 5.38 -0.30
C THR A 200 16.05 4.26 0.59
N ILE A 201 17.37 4.09 0.61
CA ILE A 201 18.05 3.16 1.53
C ILE A 201 19.01 3.96 2.38
N LEU A 202 18.87 3.85 3.71
CA LEU A 202 19.85 4.38 4.65
C LEU A 202 20.68 3.23 5.21
N ARG A 203 21.97 3.51 5.43
CA ARG A 203 22.95 2.54 5.91
C ARG A 203 23.67 3.13 7.12
N TYR A 204 23.72 2.38 8.21
CA TYR A 204 24.39 2.79 9.44
C TYR A 204 25.26 1.65 9.97
N HIS A 205 26.49 1.97 10.32
CA HIS A 205 27.33 1.07 11.11
C HIS A 205 27.09 1.37 12.59
N LEU A 206 26.76 0.35 13.38
CA LEU A 206 26.49 0.48 14.80
C LEU A 206 27.64 -0.06 15.65
N GLU A 207 27.87 0.52 16.82
CA GLU A 207 28.73 -0.07 17.83
C GLU A 207 27.97 -1.11 18.69
N HIS A 208 28.70 -2.04 19.32
CA HIS A 208 28.11 -3.23 19.94
C HIS A 208 27.09 -2.94 21.07
N LYS A 209 27.25 -1.81 21.77
CA LYS A 209 26.38 -1.41 22.89
C LYS A 209 25.08 -0.77 22.44
N GLU A 210 24.93 -0.53 21.14
CA GLU A 210 23.89 0.31 20.59
C GLU A 210 22.68 -0.51 20.18
N PHE A 211 22.85 -1.77 19.76
CA PHE A 211 21.80 -2.56 19.12
C PHE A 211 20.55 -2.81 20.00
N GLU A 212 20.69 -3.15 21.29
CA GLU A 212 19.52 -3.40 22.14
C GLU A 212 18.69 -2.14 22.36
N PHE A 213 19.35 -0.99 22.60
CA PHE A 213 18.71 0.31 22.66
C PHE A 213 18.08 0.70 21.32
N PHE A 214 18.75 0.32 20.23
CA PHE A 214 18.37 0.65 18.88
C PHE A 214 17.13 -0.11 18.41
N ARG A 215 16.94 -1.36 18.84
CA ARG A 215 15.74 -2.17 18.51
C ARG A 215 14.46 -1.45 18.92
N ASP A 216 14.43 -0.90 20.13
CA ASP A 216 13.22 -0.31 20.71
C ASP A 216 12.98 1.11 20.16
N VAL A 217 14.06 1.86 19.89
CA VAL A 217 13.97 3.21 19.30
C VAL A 217 13.64 3.17 17.81
N ILE A 218 14.26 2.28 17.03
CA ILE A 218 13.92 2.07 15.62
C ILE A 218 12.42 1.86 15.45
N ALA A 219 11.81 1.05 16.34
CA ALA A 219 10.41 0.74 16.27
C ALA A 219 9.48 1.95 16.35
N SER A 220 9.95 3.04 16.97
CA SER A 220 9.24 4.31 17.00
C SER A 220 9.53 5.19 15.78
N CYS A 221 10.70 5.06 15.17
CA CYS A 221 11.15 5.94 14.09
C CYS A 221 10.69 5.47 12.71
N VAL A 222 10.58 4.16 12.51
CA VAL A 222 10.19 3.58 11.22
C VAL A 222 8.69 3.35 11.14
N ARG A 223 8.22 3.38 9.91
CA ARG A 223 6.83 3.15 9.57
C ARG A 223 6.63 1.65 9.32
N GLU A 224 5.41 1.16 9.48
CA GLU A 224 5.04 -0.25 9.21
C GLU A 224 5.46 -0.77 7.82
N THR A 225 5.53 0.12 6.83
CA THR A 225 5.93 -0.22 5.45
C THR A 225 7.42 -0.08 5.20
N ASP A 226 8.14 0.56 6.12
CA ASP A 226 9.59 0.64 6.06
C ASP A 226 10.14 -0.74 6.43
N TYR A 227 11.23 -1.15 5.79
CA TYR A 227 11.88 -2.42 6.08
C TYR A 227 13.21 -2.17 6.77
N ILE A 228 13.57 -3.07 7.68
CA ILE A 228 14.79 -2.97 8.47
C ILE A 228 15.54 -4.28 8.31
N SER A 229 16.85 -4.20 8.19
CA SER A 229 17.74 -5.35 8.31
C SER A 229 18.90 -4.98 9.20
N TYR A 230 19.33 -5.94 10.02
CA TYR A 230 20.54 -5.79 10.80
C TYR A 230 21.42 -7.01 10.64
N ASP A 231 22.66 -6.78 10.23
CA ASP A 231 23.71 -7.78 10.17
C ASP A 231 24.59 -7.66 11.41
N TYR A 232 24.51 -8.63 12.32
CA TYR A 232 25.30 -8.63 13.56
C TYR A 232 26.80 -8.75 13.32
N HIS A 233 27.22 -9.44 12.26
CA HIS A 233 28.64 -9.67 11.97
C HIS A 233 29.29 -8.41 11.40
N GLU A 234 28.60 -7.74 10.47
CA GLU A 234 29.06 -6.48 9.88
C GLU A 234 28.69 -5.25 10.73
N ARG A 235 27.88 -5.44 11.76
CA ARG A 235 27.23 -4.38 12.57
C ARG A 235 26.52 -3.35 11.70
N LEU A 236 25.91 -3.82 10.63
CA LEU A 236 25.32 -2.98 9.59
C LEU A 236 23.80 -2.97 9.71
N LEU A 237 23.24 -1.80 9.98
CA LEU A 237 21.82 -1.54 9.85
C LEU A 237 21.50 -1.01 8.45
N LEU A 238 20.51 -1.62 7.82
CA LEU A 238 19.90 -1.16 6.59
C LEU A 238 18.45 -0.77 6.85
N LEU A 239 18.05 0.41 6.39
CA LEU A 239 16.67 0.88 6.41
C LEU A 239 16.23 1.13 4.98
N LEU A 240 15.14 0.49 4.56
CA LEU A 240 14.52 0.71 3.25
C LEU A 240 13.21 1.47 3.47
N PHE A 241 13.07 2.58 2.76
CA PHE A 241 11.89 3.43 2.73
C PHE A 241 11.25 3.32 1.34
N PRO A 242 10.18 2.51 1.20
CA PRO A 242 9.41 2.45 -0.04
C PRO A 242 8.73 3.77 -0.37
N CYS A 243 8.45 3.98 -1.65
CA CYS A 243 7.78 5.20 -2.14
C CYS A 243 8.48 6.51 -1.71
N SER A 244 9.77 6.50 -1.32
CA SER A 244 10.47 7.69 -0.84
C SER A 244 11.43 8.27 -1.87
N SER A 245 11.30 9.57 -2.11
CA SER A 245 12.18 10.30 -3.01
C SER A 245 13.52 10.60 -2.33
N PRO A 246 14.69 10.43 -2.97
CA PRO A 246 15.99 10.80 -2.41
C PRO A 246 16.07 12.27 -1.97
N GLU A 247 15.31 13.15 -2.59
CA GLU A 247 15.18 14.57 -2.25
C GLU A 247 14.60 14.77 -0.84
N ASN A 248 13.93 13.76 -0.27
CA ASN A 248 13.42 13.76 1.10
C ASN A 248 14.37 13.10 2.10
N ILE A 249 15.58 12.69 1.68
CA ILE A 249 16.51 11.94 2.52
C ILE A 249 16.79 12.66 3.84
N GLU A 250 17.00 13.98 3.83
CA GLU A 250 17.25 14.74 5.05
C GLU A 250 16.07 14.70 6.04
N ASN A 251 14.83 14.70 5.55
CA ASN A 251 13.65 14.61 6.41
C ASN A 251 13.54 13.20 7.01
N ILE A 252 13.87 12.17 6.22
CA ILE A 252 13.92 10.78 6.69
C ILE A 252 15.04 10.62 7.71
N GLU A 253 16.23 11.13 7.42
CA GLU A 253 17.36 11.13 8.33
C GLU A 253 17.07 11.92 9.59
N ARG A 254 16.46 13.10 9.54
CA ARG A 254 16.05 13.84 10.75
C ARG A 254 15.03 13.06 11.58
N ARG A 255 14.10 12.35 10.94
CA ARG A 255 13.16 11.45 11.64
C ARG A 255 13.86 10.27 12.29
N VAL A 256 14.85 9.68 11.63
CA VAL A 256 15.61 8.55 12.16
C VAL A 256 16.53 9.08 13.27
N THR A 257 17.46 9.97 12.91
CA THR A 257 18.53 10.53 13.75
C THR A 257 18.07 11.48 14.87
N GLY A 258 16.90 12.09 14.76
CA GLY A 258 16.31 12.92 15.82
C GLY A 258 16.11 12.17 17.14
N HIS A 259 15.91 10.85 17.06
CA HIS A 259 15.85 9.95 18.21
C HIS A 259 17.22 9.37 18.60
N PHE A 260 18.28 9.66 17.83
CA PHE A 260 19.63 9.11 17.93
C PHE A 260 20.70 10.18 18.22
N LYS A 261 20.40 11.28 18.92
CA LYS A 261 21.37 12.36 19.26
C LYS A 261 22.67 11.91 19.96
N ALA A 262 22.82 10.62 20.29
CA ALA A 262 24.01 10.03 20.91
C ALA A 262 24.92 9.19 19.96
N PHE A 263 24.55 8.97 18.70
CA PHE A 263 25.23 8.00 17.83
C PHE A 263 26.17 8.67 16.81
N LYS A 264 27.45 8.26 16.76
CA LYS A 264 28.39 8.70 15.72
C LYS A 264 28.05 8.01 14.41
N ILE A 265 27.26 8.68 13.58
CA ILE A 265 26.93 8.21 12.23
C ILE A 265 28.16 8.39 11.34
N GLN A 266 28.77 7.30 10.89
CA GLN A 266 29.78 7.32 9.84
C GLN A 266 29.09 7.18 8.48
N TYR A 267 29.18 8.24 7.66
CA TYR A 267 28.71 8.23 6.29
C TYR A 267 29.72 7.50 5.38
N ARG A 268 29.22 6.63 4.49
CA ARG A 268 29.93 6.15 3.29
C ARG A 268 28.95 6.00 2.14
#